data_AF-A0AA86RYW3-F1
#
_entry.id   AF-A0AA86RYW3-F1
#
_cell.length_a   1.000
_cell.length_b   1.000
_cell.length_c   1.000
_cell.angle_alpha   90.00
_cell.angle_beta   90.00
_cell.angle_gamma   90.00
#
_symmetry.space_group_name_H-M   'P 1'
#
loop_
_entity.id
_entity.type
_entity.pdbx_description
1 polymer ?
#
loop_
_entity_poly.entity_id
_entity_poly.type
_entity_poly.pdbx_seq_one_letter_code
_entity_poly.pdbx_strand_id
1 'polypeptide(L)'
;MKSYYRQKKTTATKKSSRKTPVKASTLAPIKAEIQDEKEKLLRQFDLNMACGPCVGITRLERWERAQSLGLNPPLEIESLLKSGKVQIKSLWGTRI
;
A
#
# COMPACT_ATOMS: atom_id res chain seq x y z
N MET A 1 -22.39 -24.63 17.89
CA MET A 1 -21.06 -24.54 18.52
C MET A 1 -20.30 -23.37 17.92
N LYS A 2 -20.02 -22.34 18.72
CA LYS A 2 -19.24 -21.17 18.33
C LYS A 2 -17.82 -21.38 18.87
N SER A 3 -16.82 -21.43 17.99
CA SER A 3 -15.42 -21.51 18.38
C SER A 3 -14.79 -20.14 18.18
N TYR A 4 -14.55 -19.46 19.30
CA TYR A 4 -13.97 -18.14 19.40
C TYR A 4 -12.45 -18.26 19.25
N TYR A 5 -11.87 -17.70 18.18
CA TYR A 5 -10.42 -17.66 18.04
C TYR A 5 -9.87 -16.47 18.84
N ARG A 6 -8.98 -16.76 19.81
CA ARG A 6 -8.34 -15.79 20.71
C ARG A 6 -6.94 -15.47 20.19
N GLN A 7 -6.72 -14.28 19.64
CA GLN A 7 -5.38 -13.81 19.28
C GLN A 7 -4.77 -12.97 20.41
N LYS A 8 -3.58 -13.37 20.86
CA LYS A 8 -2.81 -12.76 21.95
C LYS A 8 -2.14 -11.47 21.47
N LYS A 9 -2.23 -10.40 22.26
CA LYS A 9 -1.42 -9.18 22.11
C LYS A 9 -0.03 -9.40 22.70
N THR A 10 1.02 -9.04 21.97
CA THR A 10 2.37 -8.82 22.50
C THR A 10 2.88 -7.45 22.04
N THR A 11 3.20 -6.61 23.01
CA THR A 11 3.83 -5.30 22.88
C THR A 11 5.34 -5.46 22.62
N ALA A 12 5.87 -4.85 21.57
CA ALA A 12 7.29 -4.57 21.45
C ALA A 12 7.54 -3.39 20.51
N THR A 13 7.83 -2.23 21.10
CA THR A 13 8.46 -1.06 20.48
C THR A 13 9.86 -1.41 19.95
N LYS A 14 10.16 -1.13 18.68
CA LYS A 14 11.54 -0.87 18.23
C LYS A 14 11.59 0.29 17.24
N LYS A 15 12.12 1.41 17.73
CA LYS A 15 12.56 2.61 17.01
C LYS A 15 13.95 2.31 16.45
N SER A 16 14.14 2.36 15.14
CA SER A 16 15.47 2.27 14.53
C SER A 16 15.64 3.37 13.49
N SER A 17 16.33 4.43 13.92
CA SER A 17 17.03 5.38 13.06
C SER A 17 18.10 4.65 12.26
N ARG A 18 18.28 5.00 10.96
CA ARG A 18 19.58 5.45 10.40
C ARG A 18 19.66 5.33 8.86
N LYS A 19 19.63 6.52 8.25
CA LYS A 19 20.45 7.06 7.14
C LYS A 19 20.39 6.43 5.73
N THR A 20 20.18 7.35 4.81
CA THR A 20 20.39 7.34 3.36
C THR A 20 21.83 7.01 2.96
N PRO A 21 22.03 6.53 1.72
CA PRO A 21 23.14 6.98 0.90
C PRO A 21 22.62 7.76 -0.32
N VAL A 22 23.16 8.97 -0.46
CA VAL A 22 23.03 9.84 -1.63
C VAL A 22 23.81 9.22 -2.79
N LYS A 23 23.19 9.07 -3.96
CA LYS A 23 23.91 8.93 -5.24
C LYS A 23 23.41 9.98 -6.22
N ALA A 24 24.36 10.73 -6.75
CA ALA A 24 24.17 11.82 -7.68
C ALA A 24 24.15 11.33 -9.15
N SER A 25 23.52 12.17 -9.99
CA SER A 25 23.64 12.31 -11.45
C SER A 25 23.16 11.18 -12.36
N THR A 26 21.97 11.36 -12.94
CA THR A 26 21.67 11.41 -14.39
C THR A 26 20.20 11.83 -14.52
N LEU A 27 19.87 12.87 -15.30
CA LEU A 27 18.52 13.50 -15.27
C LEU A 27 17.40 12.70 -16.01
N ALA A 28 17.72 11.56 -16.61
CA ALA A 28 16.77 10.66 -17.28
C ALA A 28 16.33 9.42 -16.46
N PRO A 29 17.17 8.76 -15.62
CA PRO A 29 16.74 7.62 -14.78
C PRO A 29 15.90 7.99 -13.55
N ILE A 30 15.98 9.23 -13.06
CA ILE A 30 15.30 9.64 -11.81
C ILE A 30 13.78 9.48 -11.91
N LYS A 31 13.18 9.79 -13.07
CA LYS A 31 11.73 9.68 -13.26
C LYS A 31 11.24 8.23 -13.21
N ALA A 32 12.01 7.31 -13.79
CA ALA A 32 11.69 5.88 -13.78
C ALA A 32 11.82 5.31 -12.36
N GLU A 33 12.90 5.65 -11.65
CA GLU A 33 13.10 5.23 -10.25
C GLU A 33 11.99 5.72 -9.32
N ILE A 34 11.57 6.99 -9.44
CA ILE A 34 10.45 7.54 -8.66
C ILE A 34 9.13 6.82 -8.97
N GLN A 35 8.92 6.45 -10.23
CA GLN A 35 7.70 5.73 -10.62
C GLN A 35 7.70 4.31 -10.07
N ASP A 36 8.87 3.66 -10.00
CA ASP A 36 9.04 2.37 -9.34
C ASP A 36 8.81 2.44 -7.83
N GLU A 37 9.25 3.50 -7.15
CA GLU A 37 9.00 3.69 -5.72
C GLU A 37 7.50 3.82 -5.40
N LYS A 38 6.77 4.59 -6.20
CA LYS A 38 5.31 4.74 -6.07
C LYS A 38 4.60 3.41 -6.26
N GLU A 39 5.01 2.63 -7.26
CA GLU A 39 4.41 1.31 -7.49
C GLU A 39 4.76 0.33 -6.36
N LYS A 40 5.97 0.41 -5.77
CA LYS A 40 6.32 -0.38 -4.58
C LYS A 40 5.40 -0.07 -3.39
N LEU A 41 5.09 1.21 -3.14
CA LEU A 41 4.14 1.60 -2.10
C LEU A 41 2.74 1.03 -2.35
N LEU A 42 2.26 1.09 -3.60
CA LEU A 42 0.96 0.52 -3.96
C LEU A 42 0.93 -1.01 -3.85
N ARG A 43 2.02 -1.70 -4.18
CA ARG A 43 2.14 -3.15 -3.97
C ARG A 43 2.15 -3.50 -2.49
N GLN A 44 2.84 -2.72 -1.66
CA GLN A 44 2.81 -2.90 -0.20
C GLN A 44 1.39 -2.73 0.34
N PHE A 45 0.63 -1.77 -0.19
CA PHE A 45 -0.78 -1.62 0.13
C PHE A 45 -1.61 -2.83 -0.29
N ASP A 46 -1.40 -3.37 -1.49
CA ASP A 46 -2.10 -4.58 -1.99
C ASP A 46 -1.87 -5.82 -1.12
N LEU A 47 -0.75 -5.89 -0.39
CA LEU A 47 -0.42 -6.95 0.57
C LEU A 47 -1.05 -6.73 1.96
N ASN A 48 -1.52 -5.53 2.27
CA ASN A 48 -2.08 -5.22 3.59
C ASN A 48 -3.50 -5.80 3.76
N MET A 49 -3.60 -6.94 4.43
CA MET A 49 -4.89 -7.61 4.69
C MET A 49 -5.85 -6.83 5.60
N ALA A 50 -5.38 -5.80 6.31
CA ALA A 50 -6.25 -4.97 7.14
C ALA A 50 -7.27 -4.17 6.31
N CYS A 51 -6.94 -3.79 5.07
CA CYS A 51 -7.79 -2.98 4.18
C CYS A 51 -8.82 -3.81 3.38
N GLY A 52 -8.98 -5.09 3.74
CA GLY A 52 -9.94 -6.01 3.12
C GLY A 52 -9.54 -6.55 1.74
N PRO A 53 -10.34 -7.47 1.18
CA PRO A 53 -10.01 -8.21 -0.03
C PRO A 53 -9.93 -7.31 -1.27
N CYS A 54 -8.98 -7.62 -2.16
CA CYS A 54 -8.63 -6.81 -3.34
C CYS A 54 -9.29 -7.31 -4.64
N VAL A 55 -10.17 -8.30 -4.53
CA VAL A 55 -10.73 -9.04 -5.68
C VAL A 55 -11.86 -8.25 -6.31
N GLY A 56 -11.81 -8.08 -7.64
CA GLY A 56 -12.88 -7.46 -8.43
C GLY A 56 -13.03 -5.94 -8.27
N ILE A 57 -12.11 -5.27 -7.57
CA ILE A 57 -12.13 -3.82 -7.35
C ILE A 57 -10.77 -3.20 -7.67
N THR A 58 -10.77 -1.93 -8.06
CA THR A 58 -9.58 -1.11 -8.26
C THR A 58 -8.89 -0.77 -6.93
N ARG A 59 -7.63 -0.32 -7.00
CA ARG A 59 -6.90 0.15 -5.81
C ARG A 59 -7.59 1.34 -5.13
N LEU A 60 -8.23 2.23 -5.91
CA LEU A 60 -8.92 3.40 -5.38
C LEU A 60 -10.21 3.00 -4.64
N GLU A 61 -11.04 2.16 -5.25
CA GLU A 61 -12.26 1.64 -4.60
C GLU A 61 -11.92 0.88 -3.31
N ARG A 62 -10.82 0.12 -3.31
CA ARG A 62 -10.33 -0.56 -2.10
C ARG A 62 -9.92 0.43 -1.01
N TRP A 63 -9.24 1.52 -1.39
CA TRP A 63 -8.85 2.58 -0.47
C TRP A 63 -10.08 3.28 0.13
N GLU A 64 -11.04 3.67 -0.70
CA GLU A 64 -12.28 4.34 -0.27
C GLU A 64 -13.09 3.46 0.68
N ARG A 65 -13.19 2.16 0.39
CA ARG A 65 -13.83 1.20 1.29
C ARG A 65 -13.10 1.07 2.63
N ALA A 66 -11.76 1.04 2.62
CA ALA A 66 -11.00 1.01 3.87
C ALA A 66 -11.22 2.29 4.70
N GLN A 67 -11.33 3.44 4.04
CA GLN A 67 -11.64 4.71 4.68
C GLN A 67 -13.06 4.73 5.26
N SER A 68 -14.06 4.24 4.53
CA SER A 68 -15.44 4.16 5.01
C SER A 68 -15.62 3.19 6.18
N LEU A 69 -14.79 2.15 6.25
CA LEU A 69 -14.71 1.22 7.38
C LEU A 69 -13.93 1.78 8.58
N GLY A 70 -13.41 3.02 8.51
CA GLY A 70 -12.65 3.65 9.59
C GLY A 70 -11.27 3.03 9.81
N LEU A 71 -10.72 2.32 8.83
CA LEU A 71 -9.41 1.67 8.92
C LEU A 71 -8.24 2.64 8.67
N ASN A 72 -8.55 3.90 8.34
CA ASN A 72 -7.59 5.00 8.12
C ASN A 72 -6.42 4.61 7.21
N PRO A 73 -6.70 4.17 5.96
CA PRO A 73 -5.64 3.90 5.00
C PRO A 73 -4.76 5.16 4.75
N PRO A 74 -3.47 5.01 4.41
CA PRO A 74 -2.58 6.16 4.17
C PRO A 74 -3.08 7.10 3.06
N LEU A 75 -3.13 8.40 3.33
CA LEU A 75 -3.54 9.46 2.37
C LEU A 75 -2.61 9.57 1.14
N GLU A 76 -1.34 9.19 1.31
CA GLU A 76 -0.37 9.16 0.20
C GLU A 76 -0.84 8.23 -0.91
N ILE A 77 -1.47 7.10 -0.56
CA ILE A 77 -1.98 6.12 -1.52
C ILE A 77 -3.11 6.72 -2.34
N GLU A 78 -4.05 7.41 -1.69
CA GLU A 78 -5.14 8.13 -2.37
C GLU A 78 -4.58 9.14 -3.38
N SER A 79 -3.61 9.93 -2.94
CA SER A 79 -2.98 10.97 -3.75
C SER A 79 -2.24 10.37 -4.95
N LEU A 80 -1.55 9.24 -4.76
CA LEU A 80 -0.89 8.50 -5.83
C LEU A 80 -1.90 7.94 -6.83
N LEU A 81 -3.00 7.35 -6.37
CA LEU A 81 -4.03 6.77 -7.23
C LEU A 81 -4.77 7.83 -8.04
N LYS A 82 -5.08 8.98 -7.44
CA LYS A 82 -5.68 10.13 -8.14
C LYS A 82 -4.74 10.81 -9.13
N SER A 83 -3.43 10.59 -9.02
CA SER A 83 -2.44 11.21 -9.93
C SER A 83 -2.47 10.66 -11.37
N GLY A 84 -3.09 9.50 -11.59
CA GLY A 84 -3.21 8.86 -12.91
C GLY A 84 -1.89 8.33 -13.51
N LYS A 85 -0.77 8.41 -12.77
CA LYS A 85 0.57 7.99 -13.23
C LYS A 85 0.99 6.60 -12.74
N VAL A 86 0.05 5.85 -12.14
CA VAL A 86 0.30 4.58 -11.45
C VAL A 86 -0.67 3.51 -11.92
N GLN A 87 -0.38 2.23 -11.62
CA GLN A 87 -1.28 1.14 -11.96
C GLN A 87 -2.54 1.20 -11.10
N ILE A 88 -3.71 1.15 -11.74
CA ILE A 88 -5.03 1.26 -11.09
C ILE A 88 -5.46 -0.09 -10.51
N LYS A 89 -5.07 -1.19 -11.17
CA LYS A 89 -5.42 -2.56 -10.76
C LYS A 89 -4.53 -3.04 -9.63
N SER A 90 -5.10 -3.80 -8.70
CA SER A 90 -4.34 -4.48 -7.64
C SER A 90 -3.57 -5.68 -8.19
N LEU A 91 -2.59 -6.18 -7.43
CA LEU A 91 -1.87 -7.44 -7.73
C LEU A 91 -2.81 -8.65 -7.94
N TRP A 92 -4.04 -8.58 -7.44
CA TRP A 92 -4.99 -9.68 -7.42
C TRP A 92 -6.12 -9.52 -8.44
N GLY A 93 -6.09 -8.45 -9.26
CA GLY A 93 -7.18 -8.09 -10.18
C GLY A 93 -7.27 -8.93 -11.47
N THR A 94 -6.35 -9.87 -11.71
CA THR A 94 -6.28 -10.66 -12.96
C THR A 94 -6.61 -12.14 -12.80
N ARG A 95 -7.06 -12.58 -11.63
CA ARG A 95 -7.45 -13.98 -11.38
C ARG A 95 -8.93 -14.03 -11.02
N ILE A 96 -9.77 -14.20 -12.04
CA ILE A 96 -11.12 -14.75 -11.95
C ILE A 96 -11.17 -15.91 -12.94
#